data_AF-A0A9X2L906-F1
#
_entry.id   AF-A0A9X2L906-F1
#
_cell.length_a   1.000
_cell.length_b   1.000
_cell.length_c   1.000
_cell.angle_alpha   90.00
_cell.angle_beta   90.00
_cell.angle_gamma   90.00
#
_symmetry.space_group_name_H-M   'P 1'
#
loop_
_entity.id
_entity.type
_entity.pdbx_description
1 polymer ?
#
loop_
_entity_poly.entity_id
_entity_poly.type
_entity_poly.pdbx_seq_one_letter_code
_entity_poly.pdbx_strand_id
1 'polypeptide(L)'
;MRHLAAAAAALLASTGIASAANVTPDIIFGSDNANGSFTIDTEQTLELGLRAKLRYDDQGDPQNTFNYDGVDTYTFVQTAGTPSNRSVFNFEWSINSDTADGSDTLDSYVYLLAVDFDPGAGTNFVFYDPVRTFGTNAWYGDNDTANGGGTVANAGGSEINDFNVAQNSVNYGFIPNAPLGDGIYSIILSAFAPGDLDNPVATTSINVVVGEEVPLPAAFPFMLGGLAGFAALRRRAGR
;
A
#
# COMPACT_ATOMS: atom_id res chain seq x y z
N MET A 1 -13.13 -28.28 -24.64
CA MET A 1 -13.39 -28.02 -23.21
C MET A 1 -12.26 -28.62 -22.40
N ARG A 2 -11.24 -27.83 -22.08
CA ARG A 2 -10.14 -28.23 -21.19
C ARG A 2 -10.30 -27.41 -19.91
N HIS A 3 -10.47 -28.11 -18.81
CA HIS A 3 -10.63 -27.54 -17.49
C HIS A 3 -9.32 -26.85 -17.09
N LEU A 4 -9.37 -25.52 -16.93
CA LEU A 4 -8.31 -24.74 -16.29
C LEU A 4 -8.43 -25.01 -14.79
N ALA A 5 -7.44 -25.69 -14.22
CA ALA A 5 -7.30 -25.82 -12.78
C ALA A 5 -6.76 -24.48 -12.25
N ALA A 6 -7.52 -23.85 -11.35
CA ALA A 6 -7.05 -22.68 -10.62
C ALA A 6 -5.91 -23.12 -9.68
N ALA A 7 -4.69 -22.68 -9.95
CA ALA A 7 -3.59 -22.77 -9.01
C ALA A 7 -3.76 -21.62 -8.01
N ALA A 8 -4.02 -21.96 -6.74
CA ALA A 8 -3.91 -20.99 -5.66
C ALA A 8 -2.42 -20.69 -5.45
N ALA A 9 -1.96 -19.53 -5.91
CA ALA A 9 -0.65 -19.01 -5.56
C ALA A 9 -0.71 -18.60 -4.08
N ALA A 10 0.04 -19.31 -3.22
CA ALA A 10 0.32 -18.83 -1.88
C ALA A 10 1.34 -17.69 -2.01
N LEU A 11 0.91 -16.43 -1.90
CA LEU A 11 1.81 -15.30 -1.76
C LEU A 11 2.55 -15.46 -0.42
N LEU A 12 3.84 -15.73 -0.48
CA LEU A 12 4.74 -15.59 0.66
C LEU A 12 5.08 -14.10 0.77
N ALA A 13 4.45 -13.41 1.73
CA ALA A 13 4.87 -12.07 2.10
C ALA A 13 6.28 -12.15 2.73
N SER A 14 7.25 -11.45 2.15
CA SER A 14 8.54 -11.21 2.77
C SER A 14 8.31 -10.23 3.94
N THR A 15 8.37 -10.73 5.18
CA THR A 15 8.35 -9.87 6.36
C THR A 15 9.71 -9.23 6.55
N GLY A 16 10.04 -8.23 5.72
CA GLY A 16 11.04 -7.23 6.08
C GLY A 16 10.55 -6.45 7.30
N ILE A 17 11.45 -6.05 8.19
CA ILE A 17 11.11 -5.14 9.30
C ILE A 17 10.84 -3.77 8.66
N ALA A 18 9.61 -3.51 8.24
CA ALA A 18 9.22 -2.27 7.59
C ALA A 18 9.08 -1.14 8.63
N SER A 19 10.19 -0.59 9.10
CA SER A 19 10.17 0.77 9.66
C SER A 19 9.62 1.72 8.59
N ALA A 20 8.85 2.74 8.97
CA ALA A 20 8.36 3.78 8.06
C ALA A 20 9.47 4.20 7.08
N ALA A 21 9.33 3.76 5.82
CA ALA A 21 10.36 3.92 4.82
C ALA A 21 9.99 5.04 3.85
N ASN A 22 11.03 5.69 3.33
CA ASN A 22 10.93 6.71 2.30
C ASN A 22 11.07 6.02 0.95
N VAL A 23 10.27 6.45 -0.04
CA VAL A 23 10.45 6.06 -1.43
C VAL A 23 11.47 6.97 -2.11
N THR A 24 12.11 6.49 -3.16
CA THR A 24 13.12 7.21 -3.93
C THR A 24 12.50 7.79 -5.21
N PRO A 25 12.68 9.09 -5.51
CA PRO A 25 13.54 10.07 -4.83
C PRO A 25 12.85 10.84 -3.67
N ASP A 26 11.56 11.09 -3.80
CA ASP A 26 10.69 11.78 -2.84
C ASP A 26 9.23 11.51 -3.26
N ILE A 27 8.25 12.12 -2.58
CA ILE A 27 6.89 12.23 -3.10
C ILE A 27 6.87 13.26 -4.22
N ILE A 28 6.72 12.81 -5.46
CA ILE A 28 6.75 13.70 -6.63
C ILE A 28 5.37 14.27 -7.00
N PHE A 29 4.31 13.89 -6.29
CA PHE A 29 2.95 14.37 -6.53
C PHE A 29 2.45 15.36 -5.47
N GLY A 30 1.64 16.33 -5.90
CA GLY A 30 1.06 17.34 -5.01
C GLY A 30 2.11 18.26 -4.39
N SER A 31 1.79 18.92 -3.29
CA SER A 31 2.74 19.74 -2.53
C SER A 31 2.68 19.38 -1.05
N ASP A 32 3.80 19.51 -0.34
CA ASP A 32 3.92 19.27 1.11
C ASP A 32 3.52 17.85 1.56
N ASN A 33 3.55 16.88 0.65
CA ASN A 33 3.36 15.49 1.01
C ASN A 33 4.65 14.94 1.61
N ALA A 34 4.60 14.53 2.88
CA ALA A 34 5.74 13.90 3.54
C ALA A 34 6.12 12.59 2.84
N ASN A 35 7.42 12.37 2.63
CA ASN A 35 7.96 11.07 2.26
C ASN A 35 8.16 10.22 3.53
N GLY A 36 7.62 9.01 3.52
CA GLY A 36 7.63 8.13 4.68
C GLY A 36 6.37 7.29 4.84
N SER A 37 6.41 6.38 5.81
CA SER A 37 5.32 5.43 6.08
C SER A 37 4.93 4.62 4.85
N PHE A 38 5.89 4.25 4.00
CA PHE A 38 5.69 3.24 2.97
C PHE A 38 6.11 1.87 3.47
N THR A 39 5.39 0.87 3.00
CA THR A 39 5.82 -0.52 2.94
C THR A 39 6.52 -0.71 1.59
N ILE A 40 7.82 -0.96 1.62
CA ILE A 40 8.68 -0.98 0.44
C ILE A 40 9.23 -2.39 0.22
N ASP A 41 9.24 -2.81 -1.04
CA ASP A 41 10.05 -3.92 -1.52
C ASP A 41 11.07 -3.38 -2.53
N THR A 42 12.33 -3.76 -2.35
CA THR A 42 13.42 -3.34 -3.24
C THR A 42 14.20 -4.57 -3.66
N GLU A 43 14.15 -4.88 -4.96
CA GLU A 43 14.90 -5.97 -5.53
C GLU A 43 15.88 -5.43 -6.57
N GLN A 44 17.17 -5.57 -6.26
CA GLN A 44 18.25 -4.88 -6.97
C GLN A 44 18.06 -3.37 -6.99
N THR A 45 17.70 -2.80 -8.15
CA THR A 45 17.47 -1.37 -8.34
C THR A 45 15.98 -1.00 -8.42
N LEU A 46 15.10 -1.98 -8.59
CA LEU A 46 13.66 -1.78 -8.65
C LEU A 46 13.10 -1.60 -7.23
N GLU A 47 12.39 -0.50 -7.01
CA GLU A 47 11.70 -0.19 -5.76
C GLU A 47 10.19 -0.05 -6.00
N LEU A 48 9.41 -0.77 -5.20
CA LEU A 48 7.95 -0.66 -5.14
C LEU A 48 7.54 -0.19 -3.75
N GLY A 49 6.69 0.84 -3.67
CA GLY A 49 6.18 1.38 -2.42
C GLY A 49 4.66 1.43 -2.39
N LEU A 50 4.07 0.99 -1.27
CA LEU A 50 2.65 1.18 -0.97
C LEU A 50 2.46 1.83 0.40
N ARG A 51 1.48 2.73 0.51
CA ARG A 51 0.97 3.23 1.79
C ARG A 51 -0.49 3.61 1.70
N ALA A 52 -1.12 3.87 2.85
CA ALA A 52 -2.43 4.51 2.91
C ALA A 52 -2.43 5.72 3.84
N LYS A 53 -3.36 6.64 3.59
CA LYS A 53 -3.55 7.84 4.41
C LYS A 53 -5.03 8.21 4.53
N LEU A 54 -5.36 8.87 5.62
CA LEU A 54 -6.67 9.48 5.83
C LEU A 54 -6.91 10.52 4.73
N ARG A 55 -7.99 10.37 3.97
CA ARG A 55 -8.37 11.32 2.92
C ARG A 55 -9.39 12.34 3.40
N TYR A 56 -10.28 11.99 4.31
CA TYR A 56 -11.32 12.89 4.78
C TYR A 56 -11.38 12.84 6.29
N ASP A 57 -11.14 13.97 6.96
CA ASP A 57 -11.49 14.12 8.37
C ASP A 57 -13.01 14.36 8.54
N ASP A 58 -13.44 14.68 9.76
CA ASP A 58 -14.86 14.95 10.07
C ASP A 58 -15.41 16.20 9.37
N GLN A 59 -14.55 17.10 8.89
CA GLN A 59 -14.89 18.29 8.13
C GLN A 59 -14.86 18.03 6.62
N GLY A 60 -14.32 16.87 6.19
CA GLY A 60 -14.15 16.51 4.79
C GLY A 60 -12.84 17.05 4.19
N ASP A 61 -11.92 17.52 5.01
CA ASP A 61 -10.65 18.08 4.57
C ASP A 61 -9.60 16.96 4.32
N PRO A 62 -8.73 17.12 3.30
CA PRO A 62 -7.61 16.22 3.04
C PRO A 62 -6.63 16.19 4.21
N GLN A 63 -6.17 14.99 4.58
CA GLN A 63 -5.18 14.78 5.63
C GLN A 63 -3.91 14.11 5.10
N ASN A 64 -2.81 14.30 5.83
CA ASN A 64 -1.55 13.59 5.62
C ASN A 64 -1.22 12.73 6.86
N THR A 65 -2.23 11.96 7.29
CA THR A 65 -2.20 11.12 8.48
C THR A 65 -2.25 9.66 8.07
N PHE A 66 -1.23 8.88 8.43
CA PHE A 66 -1.06 7.51 7.93
C PHE A 66 -1.65 6.44 8.86
N ASN A 67 -1.64 6.65 10.19
CA ASN A 67 -2.08 5.64 11.18
C ASN A 67 -1.47 4.25 10.94
N TYR A 68 -0.18 4.25 10.61
CA TYR A 68 0.60 3.08 10.26
C TYR A 68 1.11 2.36 11.51
N ASP A 69 1.00 1.03 11.53
CA ASP A 69 1.45 0.19 12.63
C ASP A 69 2.97 -0.03 12.69
N GLY A 70 3.69 0.45 11.68
CA GLY A 70 5.13 0.24 11.54
C GLY A 70 5.48 -1.10 10.88
N VAL A 71 4.56 -1.72 10.15
CA VAL A 71 4.82 -2.93 9.35
C VAL A 71 4.12 -2.86 7.97
N ASP A 72 2.81 -3.03 7.91
CA ASP A 72 2.06 -3.06 6.64
C ASP A 72 0.60 -2.64 6.79
N THR A 73 0.18 -2.26 7.99
CA THR A 73 -1.23 -2.04 8.32
C THR A 73 -1.49 -0.58 8.64
N TYR A 74 -2.52 -0.02 8.00
CA TYR A 74 -2.96 1.37 8.15
C TYR A 74 -4.40 1.37 8.64
N THR A 75 -4.66 1.99 9.80
CA THR A 75 -5.97 1.90 10.45
C THR A 75 -6.71 3.25 10.43
N PHE A 76 -7.94 3.25 9.96
CA PHE A 76 -8.78 4.44 9.89
C PHE A 76 -10.16 4.17 10.48
N VAL A 77 -10.76 5.21 11.04
CA VAL A 77 -12.17 5.22 11.42
C VAL A 77 -12.95 6.00 10.38
N GLN A 78 -14.19 5.59 10.11
CA GLN A 78 -15.09 6.36 9.27
C GLN A 78 -15.31 7.76 9.84
N THR A 79 -15.33 8.77 8.97
CA THR A 79 -15.52 10.17 9.34
C THR A 79 -16.81 10.72 8.75
N ALA A 80 -17.45 11.65 9.45
CA ALA A 80 -18.69 12.26 8.98
C ALA A 80 -18.50 13.10 7.70
N GLY A 81 -17.27 13.55 7.43
CA GLY A 81 -16.90 14.32 6.25
C GLY A 81 -16.63 13.49 4.99
N THR A 82 -16.61 12.16 5.08
CA THR A 82 -16.37 11.29 3.92
C THR A 82 -17.57 11.34 2.95
N PRO A 83 -17.38 11.76 1.68
CA PRO A 83 -18.45 11.73 0.69
C PRO A 83 -18.97 10.30 0.45
N SER A 84 -20.27 10.14 0.21
CA SER A 84 -20.92 8.82 0.08
C SER A 84 -20.42 7.94 -1.07
N ASN A 85 -19.71 8.52 -2.05
CA ASN A 85 -19.10 7.82 -3.18
C ASN A 85 -17.57 7.74 -3.07
N ARG A 86 -17.02 7.91 -1.87
CA ARG A 86 -15.59 7.88 -1.59
C ARG A 86 -15.30 7.02 -0.39
N SER A 87 -14.07 6.51 -0.35
CA SER A 87 -13.52 5.91 0.86
C SER A 87 -12.93 7.00 1.75
N VAL A 88 -12.92 6.75 3.07
CA VAL A 88 -12.27 7.61 4.07
C VAL A 88 -10.76 7.71 3.86
N PHE A 89 -10.15 6.75 3.17
CA PHE A 89 -8.72 6.69 2.89
C PHE A 89 -8.40 6.85 1.40
N ASN A 90 -7.18 7.32 1.15
CA ASN A 90 -6.47 7.10 -0.10
C ASN A 90 -5.39 6.05 0.13
N PHE A 91 -5.14 5.23 -0.89
CA PHE A 91 -3.89 4.49 -0.97
C PHE A 91 -2.97 5.19 -1.97
N GLU A 92 -1.68 5.04 -1.76
CA GLU A 92 -0.66 5.65 -2.58
C GLU A 92 0.32 4.59 -3.01
N TRP A 93 0.71 4.64 -4.27
CA TRP A 93 1.68 3.74 -4.85
C TRP A 93 2.84 4.55 -5.42
N SER A 94 4.03 3.97 -5.32
CA SER A 94 5.27 4.47 -5.90
C SER A 94 5.99 3.35 -6.61
N ILE A 95 6.47 3.64 -7.81
CA ILE A 95 7.31 2.76 -8.60
C ILE A 95 8.55 3.55 -8.96
N ASN A 96 9.73 3.01 -8.64
CA ASN A 96 10.99 3.43 -9.21
C ASN A 96 11.66 2.21 -9.85
N SER A 97 11.63 2.15 -11.17
CA SER A 97 12.17 1.03 -11.95
C SER A 97 13.68 0.87 -11.86
N ASP A 98 14.39 1.93 -11.46
CA ASP A 98 15.83 1.90 -11.23
C ASP A 98 16.27 3.05 -10.33
N THR A 99 16.45 2.74 -9.05
CA THR A 99 16.91 3.66 -8.01
C THR A 99 18.40 4.01 -8.09
N ALA A 100 19.19 3.31 -8.91
CA ALA A 100 20.64 3.52 -8.96
C ALA A 100 21.01 4.71 -9.84
N ASP A 101 20.58 4.72 -11.10
CA ASP A 101 20.87 5.81 -12.05
C ASP A 101 19.70 6.19 -12.97
N GLY A 102 18.59 5.44 -12.92
CA GLY A 102 17.39 5.71 -13.68
C GLY A 102 17.49 5.37 -15.16
N SER A 103 18.44 4.49 -15.51
CA SER A 103 18.65 4.05 -16.90
C SER A 103 17.59 3.06 -17.37
N ASP A 104 17.05 2.23 -16.47
CA ASP A 104 15.83 1.46 -16.76
C ASP A 104 14.61 2.36 -16.58
N THR A 105 13.83 2.50 -17.65
CA THR A 105 12.59 3.27 -17.61
C THR A 105 11.45 2.40 -17.10
N LEU A 106 10.31 3.02 -16.83
CA LEU A 106 9.12 2.30 -16.36
C LEU A 106 8.69 1.20 -17.37
N ASP A 107 9.02 1.32 -18.67
CA ASP A 107 8.69 0.30 -19.67
C ASP A 107 9.52 -1.00 -19.51
N SER A 108 10.62 -0.96 -18.75
CA SER A 108 11.44 -2.14 -18.44
C SER A 108 10.69 -3.24 -17.68
N TYR A 109 9.54 -2.93 -17.06
CA TYR A 109 8.70 -3.89 -16.34
C TYR A 109 7.23 -3.78 -16.72
N VAL A 110 6.48 -4.84 -16.39
CA VAL A 110 5.01 -4.85 -16.36
C VAL A 110 4.56 -4.77 -14.91
N TYR A 111 3.67 -3.84 -14.59
CA TYR A 111 3.20 -3.66 -13.22
C TYR A 111 1.76 -4.11 -13.08
N LEU A 112 1.45 -4.69 -11.93
CA LEU A 112 0.10 -5.11 -11.60
C LEU A 112 -0.25 -4.60 -10.21
N LEU A 113 -1.24 -3.73 -10.14
CA LEU A 113 -1.87 -3.33 -8.89
C LEU A 113 -3.13 -4.18 -8.70
N ALA A 114 -3.17 -4.94 -7.62
CA ALA A 114 -4.32 -5.71 -7.18
C ALA A 114 -4.98 -5.00 -5.99
N VAL A 115 -6.27 -4.74 -6.08
CA VAL A 115 -7.04 -4.06 -5.03
C VAL A 115 -8.20 -4.96 -4.62
N ASP A 116 -8.29 -5.27 -3.34
CA ASP A 116 -9.32 -6.16 -2.79
C ASP A 116 -10.70 -5.50 -2.78
N PHE A 117 -11.72 -6.22 -3.27
CA PHE A 117 -13.13 -5.85 -3.31
C PHE A 117 -13.99 -6.75 -2.39
N ASP A 118 -13.37 -7.54 -1.52
CA ASP A 118 -14.06 -8.19 -0.40
C ASP A 118 -13.58 -7.57 0.92
N PRO A 119 -14.37 -6.67 1.55
CA PRO A 119 -13.99 -6.07 2.83
C PRO A 119 -14.03 -7.05 4.01
N GLY A 120 -14.43 -8.31 3.78
CA GLY A 120 -14.55 -9.37 4.78
C GLY A 120 -13.24 -10.13 5.04
N ALA A 121 -13.37 -11.39 5.49
CA ALA A 121 -12.22 -12.26 5.76
C ALA A 121 -11.71 -12.99 4.49
N GLY A 122 -12.43 -12.86 3.37
CA GLY A 122 -12.00 -13.34 2.06
C GLY A 122 -11.26 -12.25 1.30
N THR A 123 -10.87 -12.55 0.07
CA THR A 123 -10.28 -11.56 -0.86
C THR A 123 -10.89 -11.74 -2.24
N ASN A 124 -11.21 -10.64 -2.92
CA ASN A 124 -11.66 -10.62 -4.31
C ASN A 124 -10.96 -9.48 -5.06
N PHE A 125 -9.85 -9.77 -5.73
CA PHE A 125 -9.02 -8.72 -6.32
C PHE A 125 -9.51 -8.24 -7.68
N VAL A 126 -9.50 -6.92 -7.86
CA VAL A 126 -9.50 -6.24 -9.16
C VAL A 126 -8.08 -5.85 -9.50
N PHE A 127 -7.68 -6.08 -10.75
CA PHE A 127 -6.31 -5.88 -11.21
C PHE A 127 -6.24 -4.85 -12.34
N TYR A 128 -5.19 -4.03 -12.35
CA TYR A 128 -4.86 -3.15 -13.46
C TYR A 128 -3.37 -2.78 -13.46
N ASP A 129 -2.83 -2.37 -14.61
CA ASP A 129 -1.49 -1.78 -14.69
C ASP A 129 -1.60 -0.26 -14.38
N PRO A 130 -1.03 0.23 -13.26
CA PRO A 130 -1.21 1.61 -12.83
C PRO A 130 -0.52 2.65 -13.72
N VAL A 131 0.43 2.24 -14.58
CA VAL A 131 1.18 3.14 -15.47
C VAL A 131 0.80 2.97 -16.94
N ARG A 132 0.06 1.91 -17.32
CA ARG A 132 -0.44 1.69 -18.68
C ARG A 132 -1.96 1.76 -18.85
N THR A 133 -2.74 1.71 -17.77
CA THR A 133 -4.21 1.71 -17.89
C THR A 133 -4.77 3.10 -18.22
N PHE A 134 -5.18 3.30 -19.47
CA PHE A 134 -5.81 4.53 -19.95
C PHE A 134 -6.93 5.04 -19.02
N GLY A 135 -6.86 6.33 -18.67
CA GLY A 135 -7.84 7.00 -17.80
C GLY A 135 -7.43 7.07 -16.33
N THR A 136 -6.31 6.46 -15.95
CA THR A 136 -5.62 6.77 -14.70
C THR A 136 -4.55 7.83 -14.98
N ASN A 137 -4.52 8.90 -14.18
CA ASN A 137 -3.39 9.84 -14.22
C ASN A 137 -2.33 9.37 -13.24
N ALA A 138 -1.07 9.65 -13.54
CA ALA A 138 0.03 9.48 -12.60
C ALA A 138 0.98 10.67 -12.72
N TRP A 139 1.81 10.82 -11.70
CA TRP A 139 2.92 11.76 -11.69
C TRP A 139 4.17 10.99 -12.07
N TYR A 140 4.88 11.49 -13.07
CA TYR A 140 6.09 10.89 -13.61
C TYR A 140 7.30 11.77 -13.31
N GLY A 141 8.46 11.14 -13.15
CA GLY A 141 9.71 11.82 -12.87
C GLY A 141 10.90 10.88 -12.95
N ASP A 142 12.03 11.39 -12.50
CA ASP A 142 13.30 10.68 -12.42
C ASP A 142 13.86 10.70 -10.99
N ASN A 143 15.05 10.10 -10.78
CA ASN A 143 15.73 10.07 -9.48
C ASN A 143 16.18 11.46 -8.96
N ASP A 144 16.11 12.50 -9.79
CA ASP A 144 16.44 13.88 -9.41
C ASP A 144 15.18 14.73 -9.15
N THR A 145 13.98 14.16 -9.36
CA THR A 145 12.72 14.88 -9.24
C THR A 145 12.42 15.19 -7.77
N ALA A 146 12.39 16.48 -7.44
CA ALA A 146 12.13 16.96 -6.08
C ALA A 146 10.66 16.76 -5.65
N ASN A 147 10.39 16.96 -4.35
CA ASN A 147 9.05 16.87 -3.77
C ASN A 147 8.04 17.74 -4.55
N GLY A 148 6.96 17.12 -5.00
CA GLY A 148 5.92 17.76 -5.81
C GLY A 148 6.33 18.20 -7.22
N GLY A 149 7.54 17.83 -7.65
CA GLY A 149 8.13 18.25 -8.94
C GLY A 149 7.77 17.35 -10.12
N GLY A 150 6.98 16.30 -9.93
CA GLY A 150 6.59 15.38 -10.99
C GLY A 150 5.75 16.05 -12.06
N THR A 151 5.72 15.44 -13.24
CA THR A 151 4.84 15.84 -14.34
C THR A 151 3.62 14.93 -14.38
N VAL A 152 2.42 15.52 -14.35
CA VAL A 152 1.18 14.74 -14.47
C VAL A 152 0.92 14.36 -15.93
N ALA A 153 0.69 13.07 -16.17
CA ALA A 153 0.29 12.56 -17.47
C ALA A 153 -0.71 11.41 -17.32
N ASN A 154 -1.38 11.06 -18.42
CA ASN A 154 -2.23 9.87 -18.46
C ASN A 154 -1.34 8.62 -18.51
N ALA A 155 -1.74 7.57 -17.79
CA ALA A 155 -1.18 6.24 -17.95
C ALA A 155 -1.32 5.75 -19.41
N GLY A 156 -0.29 5.03 -19.87
CA GLY A 156 -0.15 4.59 -21.26
C GLY A 156 0.40 5.65 -22.21
N GLY A 157 0.85 6.80 -21.69
CA GLY A 157 1.54 7.85 -22.44
C GLY A 157 2.99 7.49 -22.80
N SER A 158 3.69 8.40 -23.48
CA SER A 158 5.10 8.20 -23.83
C SER A 158 6.02 8.26 -22.61
N GLU A 159 5.56 8.87 -21.52
CA GLU A 159 6.27 9.08 -20.26
C GLU A 159 6.85 7.79 -19.68
N ILE A 160 6.18 6.65 -19.89
CA ILE A 160 6.68 5.34 -19.42
C ILE A 160 8.03 4.95 -20.06
N ASN A 161 8.34 5.51 -21.23
CA ASN A 161 9.60 5.29 -21.95
C ASN A 161 10.66 6.34 -21.63
N ASP A 162 10.30 7.42 -20.94
CA ASP A 162 11.17 8.58 -20.69
C ASP A 162 11.57 8.69 -19.21
N PHE A 163 10.76 8.12 -18.31
CA PHE A 163 10.91 8.24 -16.86
C PHE A 163 11.04 6.88 -16.19
N ASN A 164 11.79 6.83 -15.09
CA ASN A 164 11.93 5.63 -14.25
C ASN A 164 11.06 5.68 -12.99
N VAL A 165 10.44 6.83 -12.66
CA VAL A 165 9.59 7.02 -11.48
C VAL A 165 8.15 7.32 -11.88
N ALA A 166 7.19 6.63 -11.26
CA ALA A 166 5.78 6.96 -11.31
C ALA A 166 5.10 6.83 -9.93
N GLN A 167 4.22 7.78 -9.61
CA GLN A 167 3.50 7.79 -8.34
C GLN A 167 2.07 8.32 -8.48
N ASN A 168 1.17 7.87 -7.61
CA ASN A 168 -0.14 8.50 -7.48
C ASN A 168 -0.79 8.25 -6.10
N SER A 169 -1.73 9.13 -5.74
CA SER A 169 -2.62 9.01 -4.59
C SER A 169 -4.05 8.78 -5.08
N VAL A 170 -4.61 7.61 -4.78
CA VAL A 170 -5.89 7.15 -5.32
C VAL A 170 -6.88 6.98 -4.18
N ASN A 171 -8.04 7.64 -4.28
CA ASN A 171 -9.15 7.29 -3.41
C ASN A 171 -9.72 5.95 -3.86
N TYR A 172 -9.85 5.00 -2.93
CA TYR A 172 -10.39 3.67 -3.23
C TYR A 172 -11.76 3.73 -3.91
N GLY A 173 -12.61 4.71 -3.55
CA GLY A 173 -13.92 4.92 -4.18
C GLY A 173 -13.90 5.50 -5.60
N PHE A 174 -12.73 5.77 -6.19
CA PHE A 174 -12.61 6.04 -7.62
C PHE A 174 -12.63 4.78 -8.47
N ILE A 175 -12.32 3.62 -7.89
CA ILE A 175 -12.36 2.36 -8.63
C ILE A 175 -13.84 1.97 -8.83
N PRO A 176 -14.30 1.71 -10.06
CA PRO A 176 -15.70 1.41 -10.32
C PRO A 176 -16.21 0.24 -9.47
N ASN A 177 -17.32 0.46 -8.76
CA ASN A 177 -17.98 -0.52 -7.89
C ASN A 177 -17.18 -0.95 -6.66
N ALA A 178 -16.16 -0.18 -6.25
CA ALA A 178 -15.40 -0.49 -5.04
C ALA A 178 -16.30 -0.45 -3.79
N PRO A 179 -16.29 -1.49 -2.94
CA PRO A 179 -17.08 -1.52 -1.71
C PRO A 179 -16.58 -0.50 -0.69
N LEU A 180 -17.43 0.45 -0.32
CA LEU A 180 -17.10 1.50 0.66
C LEU A 180 -17.60 1.13 2.05
N GLY A 181 -16.86 1.51 3.09
CA GLY A 181 -17.26 1.36 4.48
C GLY A 181 -16.21 0.65 5.32
N ASP A 182 -16.67 0.02 6.40
CA ASP A 182 -15.83 -0.75 7.31
C ASP A 182 -15.39 -2.07 6.66
N GLY A 183 -14.16 -2.47 6.93
CA GLY A 183 -13.58 -3.68 6.37
C GLY A 183 -12.06 -3.72 6.43
N ILE A 184 -11.51 -4.80 5.91
CA ILE A 184 -10.09 -4.97 5.66
C ILE A 184 -9.88 -4.99 4.15
N TYR A 185 -9.02 -4.12 3.66
CA TYR A 185 -8.75 -3.96 2.24
C TYR A 185 -7.27 -4.26 1.96
N SER A 186 -7.00 -5.36 1.28
CA SER A 186 -5.65 -5.70 0.84
C SER A 186 -5.32 -4.98 -0.47
N ILE A 187 -4.12 -4.40 -0.56
CA ILE A 187 -3.62 -3.77 -1.77
C ILE A 187 -2.23 -4.33 -2.03
N ILE A 188 -1.99 -4.81 -3.25
CA ILE A 188 -0.75 -5.48 -3.65
C ILE A 188 -0.25 -4.82 -4.92
N LEU A 189 1.04 -4.50 -4.95
CA LEU A 189 1.72 -3.98 -6.12
C LEU A 189 2.86 -4.95 -6.47
N SER A 190 2.81 -5.50 -7.67
CA SER A 190 3.82 -6.40 -8.21
C SER A 190 4.43 -5.83 -9.48
N ALA A 191 5.70 -6.14 -9.70
CA ALA A 191 6.39 -5.89 -10.96
C ALA A 191 6.87 -7.22 -11.56
N PHE A 192 6.82 -7.32 -12.88
CA PHE A 192 7.14 -8.51 -13.64
C PHE A 192 8.13 -8.17 -14.74
N ALA A 193 9.04 -9.12 -15.01
CA ALA A 193 9.89 -9.02 -16.18
C ALA A 193 9.02 -9.13 -17.46
N PRO A 194 9.31 -8.36 -18.52
CA PRO A 194 8.59 -8.47 -19.78
C PRO A 194 8.60 -9.91 -20.31
N GLY A 195 7.41 -10.48 -20.50
CA GLY A 195 7.25 -11.85 -20.99
C GLY A 195 7.21 -12.95 -19.92
N ASP A 196 7.39 -12.61 -18.63
CA ASP A 196 7.21 -13.53 -17.50
C ASP A 196 6.24 -12.91 -16.48
N LEU A 197 4.93 -13.11 -16.72
CA LEU A 197 3.86 -12.56 -15.86
C LEU A 197 3.46 -13.53 -14.73
N ASP A 198 4.08 -14.70 -14.64
CA ASP A 198 3.78 -15.70 -13.61
C ASP A 198 4.70 -15.56 -12.39
N ASN A 199 5.87 -14.94 -12.57
CA ASN A 199 6.88 -14.79 -11.52
C ASN A 199 7.21 -13.30 -11.30
N PRO A 200 6.67 -12.65 -10.25
CA PRO A 200 7.00 -11.27 -9.97
C PRO A 200 8.47 -11.13 -9.58
N VAL A 201 9.11 -10.06 -10.07
CA VAL A 201 10.47 -9.66 -9.71
C VAL A 201 10.50 -9.04 -8.31
N ALA A 202 9.50 -8.22 -8.00
CA ALA A 202 9.29 -7.59 -6.70
C ALA A 202 7.79 -7.53 -6.39
N THR A 203 7.42 -7.55 -5.12
CA THR A 203 6.03 -7.42 -4.67
C THR A 203 5.96 -6.80 -3.27
N THR A 204 5.18 -5.74 -3.13
CA THR A 204 4.82 -5.14 -1.83
C THR A 204 3.31 -5.18 -1.63
N SER A 205 2.88 -5.21 -0.36
CA SER A 205 1.47 -5.24 -0.01
C SER A 205 1.20 -4.48 1.28
N ILE A 206 -0.01 -3.92 1.39
CA ILE A 206 -0.51 -3.29 2.61
C ILE A 206 -1.92 -3.78 2.92
N ASN A 207 -2.28 -3.69 4.20
CA ASN A 207 -3.65 -3.84 4.67
C ASN A 207 -4.18 -2.50 5.14
N VAL A 208 -5.35 -2.10 4.64
CA VAL A 208 -6.07 -0.94 5.14
C VAL A 208 -7.27 -1.43 5.94
N VAL A 209 -7.29 -1.10 7.22
CA VAL A 209 -8.38 -1.47 8.13
C VAL A 209 -9.24 -0.23 8.36
N VAL A 210 -10.52 -0.33 8.00
CA VAL A 210 -11.52 0.73 8.24
C VAL A 210 -12.56 0.21 9.23
N GLY A 211 -12.79 0.94 10.32
CA GLY A 211 -13.78 0.58 11.34
C GLY A 211 -13.28 0.90 12.75
N GLU A 212 -14.02 0.48 13.78
CA GLU A 212 -13.58 0.69 15.17
C GLU A 212 -12.21 0.04 15.42
N GLU A 213 -11.36 0.73 16.19
CA GLU A 213 -10.04 0.23 16.56
C GLU A 213 -10.17 -1.21 17.07
N VAL A 214 -9.58 -2.16 16.34
CA VAL A 214 -9.59 -3.56 16.77
C VAL A 214 -8.97 -3.58 18.16
N PRO A 215 -9.69 -4.01 19.21
CA PRO A 215 -9.13 -4.06 20.54
C PRO A 215 -7.87 -4.92 20.48
N LEU A 216 -6.73 -4.35 20.89
CA LEU A 216 -5.50 -5.12 21.09
C LEU A 216 -5.88 -6.45 21.73
N PRO A 217 -5.40 -7.61 21.23
CA PRO A 217 -5.82 -8.90 21.71
C PRO A 217 -5.79 -8.89 23.24
N ALA A 218 -6.92 -9.23 23.87
CA ALA A 218 -7.07 -9.22 25.34
C ALA A 218 -5.98 -10.03 26.07
N ALA A 219 -5.14 -10.77 25.33
CA ALA A 219 -3.91 -11.40 25.78
C ALA A 219 -2.94 -10.46 26.54
N PHE A 220 -2.91 -9.16 26.30
CA PHE A 220 -1.99 -8.25 27.03
C PHE A 220 -2.30 -8.17 28.55
N PRO A 221 -3.55 -7.87 28.97
CA PRO A 221 -3.90 -7.95 30.39
C PRO A 221 -3.80 -9.38 30.97
N PHE A 222 -4.03 -10.44 30.18
CA PHE A 222 -3.85 -11.82 30.64
C PHE A 222 -2.36 -12.20 30.84
N MET A 223 -1.44 -11.69 30.02
CA MET A 223 0.01 -11.92 30.20
C MET A 223 0.55 -11.20 31.44
N LEU A 224 0.12 -9.95 31.67
CA LEU A 224 0.48 -9.19 32.88
C LEU A 224 -0.14 -9.81 34.15
N GLY A 225 -1.39 -10.26 34.08
CA GLY A 225 -2.05 -10.98 35.17
C GLY A 225 -1.38 -12.32 35.49
N GLY A 226 -0.93 -13.05 34.47
CA GLY A 226 -0.18 -14.30 34.63
C GLY A 226 1.17 -14.10 35.33
N LEU A 227 1.95 -13.10 34.93
CA LEU A 227 3.24 -12.77 35.54
C LEU A 227 3.10 -12.29 37.00
N ALA A 228 2.07 -11.50 37.31
CA ALA A 228 1.77 -11.08 38.69
C ALA A 228 1.35 -12.27 39.58
N GLY A 229 0.60 -13.23 39.02
CA GLY A 229 0.20 -14.47 39.72
C GLY A 229 1.40 -15.34 40.12
N PHE A 230 2.38 -15.50 39.23
CA PHE A 230 3.61 -16.27 39.54
C PHE A 230 4.50 -15.58 40.59
N ALA A 231 4.57 -14.24 40.58
CA ALA A 231 5.31 -13.49 41.60
C ALA A 231 4.66 -13.60 43.00
N ALA A 232 3.33 -13.64 43.07
CA ALA A 232 2.60 -13.82 44.33
C ALA A 232 2.76 -15.23 44.91
N LEU A 233 2.78 -16.26 44.05
CA LEU A 233 2.99 -17.66 44.47
C LEU A 233 4.40 -17.88 45.05
N ARG A 234 5.44 -17.24 44.48
CA ARG A 234 6.82 -17.34 44.99
C ARG A 234 7.00 -16.72 46.38
N ARG A 235 6.22 -15.69 46.74
CA ARG A 235 6.25 -15.09 48.10
C ARG A 235 5.63 -15.97 49.18
N ARG A 236 4.75 -16.90 48.82
CA ARG A 236 4.02 -17.74 49.78
C ARG A 236 4.76 -19.04 50.14
N ALA A 237 5.66 -19.52 49.27
CA ALA A 237 6.47 -20.72 49.50
C ALA A 237 7.77 -20.48 50.30
N GLY A 238 8.04 -19.24 50.72
CA GLY A 238 9.25 -18.85 51.47
C GLY A 238 9.02 -18.46 52.93
N ARG A 239 7.93 -18.94 53.56
CA ARG A 239 7.67 -18.80 55.00
C ARG A 239 7.42 -20.17 55.63
#